data_AF-A0A2W1JAV1-F1
#
_entry.id   AF-A0A2W1JAV1-F1
#
_cell.length_a   1.000
_cell.length_b   1.000
_cell.length_c   1.000
_cell.angle_alpha   90.00
_cell.angle_beta   90.00
_cell.angle_gamma   90.00
#
_symmetry.space_group_name_H-M   'P 1'
#
loop_
_entity.id
_entity.type
_entity.pdbx_description
1 polymer ?
#
loop_
_entity_poly.entity_id
_entity_poly.type
_entity_poly.pdbx_seq_one_letter_code
_entity_poly.pdbx_strand_id
1 'polypeptide(L)' 'MPPTPNPNRQPVELNRTSLFLGLLLVFVTTLLFSSYFFN' A
#
# COMPACT_ATOMS: atom_id res chain seq x y z
N MET A 1 32.11 -2.23 -15.90
CA MET A 1 30.89 -1.99 -16.71
C MET A 1 29.74 -1.69 -15.75
N PRO A 2 28.98 -0.61 -15.91
CA PRO A 2 27.80 -0.36 -15.09
C PRO A 2 26.75 -1.47 -15.36
N PRO A 3 25.93 -1.84 -14.35
CA PRO A 3 24.91 -2.86 -14.51
C PRO A 3 23.89 -2.45 -15.57
N THR A 4 23.54 -3.38 -16.46
CA THR A 4 22.51 -3.19 -17.48
C THR A 4 21.13 -3.05 -16.82
N PRO A 5 20.33 -2.02 -17.15
CA PRO A 5 18.97 -1.89 -16.61
C PRO A 5 18.09 -3.09 -16.98
N ASN A 6 17.26 -3.56 -16.03
CA ASN A 6 16.32 -4.66 -16.29
C ASN A 6 15.22 -4.19 -17.27
N PRO A 7 15.02 -4.87 -18.42
CA PRO A 7 14.04 -4.47 -19.44
C PRO A 7 12.58 -4.67 -18.98
N ASN A 8 12.33 -5.39 -17.89
CA ASN A 8 10.99 -5.68 -17.40
C ASN A 8 10.48 -4.67 -16.35
N ARG A 9 11.17 -3.54 -16.15
CA ARG A 9 10.70 -2.52 -15.21
C ARG A 9 9.47 -1.81 -15.78
N GLN A 10 8.40 -1.78 -14.99
CA GLN A 10 7.18 -1.05 -15.31
C GLN A 10 6.93 0.06 -14.28
N PRO A 11 6.35 1.21 -14.68
CA PRO A 11 5.95 2.24 -13.74
C PRO A 11 4.75 1.79 -12.90
N VAL A 12 4.68 2.25 -11.66
CA VAL A 12 3.54 2.01 -10.77
C VAL A 12 2.75 3.30 -10.62
N GLU A 13 1.43 3.21 -10.69
CA GLU A 13 0.53 4.35 -10.54
C GLU A 13 -0.31 4.20 -9.28
N LEU A 14 -0.37 5.25 -8.46
CA LEU A 14 -1.29 5.35 -7.33
C LEU A 14 -1.93 6.74 -7.36
N ASN A 15 -3.22 6.80 -7.69
CA ASN A 15 -3.96 8.04 -7.75
C ASN A 15 -4.47 8.46 -6.35
N ARG A 16 -4.86 9.74 -6.22
CA ARG A 16 -5.34 10.31 -4.94
C ARG A 16 -6.54 9.55 -4.36
N THR A 17 -7.49 9.15 -5.20
CA THR A 17 -8.67 8.41 -4.75
C THR A 17 -8.29 7.04 -4.17
N SER A 18 -7.45 6.28 -4.88
CA SER A 18 -6.94 5.00 -4.42
C SER A 18 -6.11 5.12 -3.14
N LEU A 19 -5.36 6.22 -2.99
CA LEU A 19 -4.65 6.52 -1.74
C LEU A 19 -5.61 6.68 -0.56
N PHE A 20 -6.67 7.48 -0.72
CA PHE A 20 -7.66 7.67 0.35
C PHE A 20 -8.44 6.39 0.67
N LEU A 21 -8.80 5.60 -0.33
CA LEU A 21 -9.44 4.30 -0.13
C LEU A 21 -8.51 3.32 0.61
N GLY A 22 -7.22 3.31 0.29
CA GLY A 22 -6.21 2.51 0.98
C GLY A 22 -6.04 2.93 2.45
N LEU A 23 -5.93 4.23 2.72
CA LEU A 23 -5.83 4.74 4.10
C LEU A 23 -7.09 4.44 4.92
N LEU A 24 -8.27 4.63 4.32
CA LEU A 24 -9.55 4.29 4.94
C LEU A 24 -9.59 2.80 5.31
N LEU A 25 -9.22 1.92 4.37
CA LEU A 25 -9.18 0.49 4.61
C LEU A 25 -8.25 0.16 5.80
N VAL A 26 -7.02 0.68 5.81
CA VAL A 26 -6.07 0.42 6.89
C VAL A 26 -6.59 0.91 8.23
N PHE A 27 -7.17 2.12 8.32
CA PHE A 27 -7.71 2.65 9.57
C PHE A 27 -8.92 1.87 10.07
N VAL A 28 -9.86 1.50 9.19
CA VAL A 28 -11.02 0.70 9.58
C VAL A 28 -10.59 -0.69 10.02
N THR A 29 -9.68 -1.34 9.30
CA THR A 29 -9.13 -2.66 9.69
C THR A 29 -8.39 -2.55 11.03
N THR A 30 -7.54 -1.54 11.22
CA THR A 30 -6.82 -1.33 12.48
C THR A 30 -7.80 -1.12 13.63
N LEU A 31 -8.83 -0.30 13.46
CA LEU A 31 -9.83 -0.03 14.48
C LEU A 31 -10.67 -1.28 14.78
N LEU A 32 -11.13 -1.99 13.76
CA LEU A 32 -11.89 -3.24 13.89
C LEU A 32 -11.10 -4.32 14.64
N PHE A 33 -9.82 -4.49 14.28
CA PHE A 33 -8.97 -5.53 14.86
C PHE A 33 -8.26 -5.10 16.15
N SER A 34 -8.27 -3.80 16.49
CA SER A 34 -7.59 -3.27 17.68
C SER A 34 -8.01 -4.02 18.93
N SER A 35 -9.31 -4.26 19.12
CA SER A 35 -9.83 -4.98 20.27
C SER A 35 -9.22 -6.37 20.39
N TYR A 36 -9.09 -7.15 19.31
CA TYR A 36 -8.48 -8.48 19.33
C TYR A 36 -6.95 -8.44 19.52
N PHE A 37 -6.28 -7.35 19.15
CA PHE A 37 -4.85 -7.16 19.45
C PHE A 37 -4.61 -6.82 20.92
N PHE A 38 -5.59 -6.19 21.58
CA PHE A 38 -5.52 -5.84 22.99
C PHE A 38 -6.25 -6.85 23.92
N ASN A 39 -7.21 -7.66 23.41
CA ASN A 39 -7.89 -8.82 24.03
C ASN A 39 -8.77 -9.61 23.03
#